data_AF-A0A7Y3K728-F1
#
_entry.id   AF-A0A7Y3K728-F1
#
_cell.length_a   1.000
_cell.length_b   1.000
_cell.length_c   1.000
_cell.angle_alpha   90.00
_cell.angle_beta   90.00
_cell.angle_gamma   90.00
#
_symmetry.space_group_name_H-M   'P 1'
#
loop_
_entity.id
_entity.type
_entity.pdbx_description
1 polymer ?
#
loop_
_entity_poly.entity_id
_entity_poly.type
_entity_poly.pdbx_seq_one_letter_code
_entity_poly.pdbx_strand_id
1 'polypeptide(L)'
;MAGGPYGDTDGKGLFWGDLSTVPQYLTMRFATPQTIGEVVVAGLRADNGYCALLDYNLQCKKGGRWLTIQQVRTPLPPSEWVRTPDCIAATWYKDSNCYLNTFAPVTTNALRLVVLRSTFGFAPDALANEAIRRTWGGPGNQAKLCLRQIQIYAPVQYLQVRQMSTPLQNKEKTHGP
;
A
#
# COMPACT_ATOMS: atom_id res chain seq x y z
N MET A 1 -13.77 -15.18 -21.55
CA MET A 1 -13.01 -14.57 -20.45
C MET A 1 -12.06 -13.54 -21.05
N ALA A 2 -12.31 -12.25 -20.85
CA ALA A 2 -11.41 -11.20 -21.31
C ALA A 2 -10.18 -11.14 -20.38
N GLY A 3 -9.26 -12.09 -20.57
CA GLY A 3 -7.95 -12.09 -19.91
C GLY A 3 -7.00 -11.19 -20.67
N GLY A 4 -7.14 -9.87 -20.53
CA GLY A 4 -6.10 -8.94 -20.97
C GLY A 4 -4.95 -8.94 -19.95
N PRO A 5 -3.68 -9.15 -20.35
CA PRO A 5 -2.51 -9.24 -19.44
C PRO A 5 -2.02 -7.88 -18.90
N TYR A 6 -2.83 -6.82 -18.96
CA TYR A 6 -2.35 -5.44 -18.86
C TYR A 6 -2.11 -4.91 -17.44
N GLY A 7 -2.27 -5.73 -16.40
CA GLY A 7 -1.80 -5.36 -15.05
C GLY A 7 -0.28 -5.42 -14.89
N ASP A 8 0.40 -6.05 -15.85
CA ASP A 8 1.86 -6.28 -15.91
C ASP A 8 2.56 -5.32 -16.90
N THR A 9 1.95 -4.20 -17.26
CA THR A 9 2.54 -3.24 -18.24
C THR A 9 3.87 -2.66 -17.78
N ASP A 10 4.12 -2.68 -16.47
CA ASP A 10 5.29 -2.08 -15.82
C ASP A 10 6.19 -3.14 -15.12
N GLY A 11 6.07 -4.41 -15.52
CA GLY A 11 6.95 -5.50 -15.06
C GLY A 11 6.31 -6.51 -14.09
N LYS A 12 6.86 -7.73 -14.11
CA LYS A 12 6.22 -8.95 -13.62
C LYS A 12 5.96 -8.94 -12.13
N GLY A 13 4.81 -9.50 -11.73
CA GLY A 13 4.52 -9.79 -10.33
C GLY A 13 5.55 -10.76 -9.74
N LEU A 14 6.14 -10.39 -8.60
CA LEU A 14 7.14 -11.18 -7.89
C LEU A 14 6.52 -12.02 -6.77
N PHE A 15 5.45 -11.55 -6.14
CA PHE A 15 4.81 -12.27 -5.04
C PHE A 15 3.31 -12.39 -5.24
N TRP A 16 2.85 -13.62 -5.11
CA TRP A 16 1.47 -14.03 -5.28
C TRP A 16 1.00 -14.77 -4.04
N GLY A 17 -0.20 -14.46 -3.57
CA GLY A 17 -0.82 -15.15 -2.44
C GLY A 17 -2.33 -15.18 -2.60
N ASP A 18 -2.96 -16.30 -2.27
CA ASP A 18 -4.42 -16.39 -2.22
C ASP A 18 -4.91 -15.92 -0.84
N LEU A 19 -5.82 -14.95 -0.80
CA LEU A 19 -6.41 -14.46 0.44
C LEU A 19 -7.71 -15.20 0.80
N SER A 20 -8.07 -16.27 0.10
CA SER A 20 -9.13 -17.21 0.55
C SER A 20 -8.81 -17.85 1.91
N THR A 21 -7.53 -17.87 2.30
CA THR A 21 -7.03 -18.37 3.60
C THR A 21 -6.17 -17.29 4.27
N VAL A 22 -6.82 -16.33 4.94
CA VAL A 22 -6.15 -15.26 5.68
C VAL A 22 -5.78 -15.67 7.12
N PRO A 23 -4.71 -15.11 7.71
CA PRO A 23 -3.80 -14.13 7.10
C PRO A 23 -2.69 -14.78 6.25
N GLN A 24 -2.39 -14.18 5.10
CA GLN A 24 -1.17 -14.48 4.34
C GLN A 24 -0.03 -13.57 4.82
N TYR A 25 1.21 -14.07 4.74
CA TYR A 25 2.37 -13.26 5.10
C TYR A 25 3.56 -13.48 4.19
N LEU A 26 4.28 -12.38 3.93
CA LEU A 26 5.57 -12.39 3.23
C LEU A 26 6.66 -12.01 4.24
N THR A 27 7.62 -12.91 4.44
CA THR A 27 8.75 -12.69 5.36
C THR A 27 10.02 -12.36 4.58
N MET A 28 10.65 -11.24 4.94
CA MET A 28 11.94 -10.81 4.42
C MET A 28 12.98 -11.03 5.51
N ARG A 29 14.09 -11.71 5.18
CA ARG A 29 15.16 -12.03 6.13
C ARG A 29 16.46 -11.38 5.68
N PHE A 30 17.20 -10.86 6.64
CA PHE A 30 18.51 -10.28 6.42
C PHE A 30 19.57 -11.18 7.06
N ALA A 31 20.73 -11.30 6.42
CA ALA A 31 21.85 -12.09 6.94
C ALA A 31 22.34 -11.56 8.29
N THR A 32 22.33 -10.23 8.46
CA THR A 32 22.67 -9.53 9.70
C THR A 32 21.57 -8.51 10.04
N PRO A 33 21.41 -8.14 11.32
CA PRO A 33 20.44 -7.10 11.70
C PRO A 33 20.67 -5.79 10.94
N GLN A 34 19.61 -5.24 10.35
CA GLN A 34 19.60 -3.97 9.63
C GLN A 34 18.79 -2.95 10.42
N THR A 35 19.24 -1.70 10.43
CA THR A 35 18.42 -0.57 10.91
C THR A 35 17.61 -0.01 9.75
N ILE A 36 16.29 -0.04 9.88
CA ILE A 36 15.33 0.27 8.80
C ILE A 36 14.42 1.38 9.29
N GLY A 37 14.21 2.41 8.48
CA GLY A 37 13.26 3.49 8.76
C GLY A 37 12.10 3.57 7.77
N GLU A 38 12.28 3.01 6.57
CA GLU A 38 11.30 3.13 5.49
C GLU A 38 11.17 1.84 4.68
N VAL A 39 9.95 1.55 4.26
CA VAL A 39 9.63 0.44 3.36
C VAL A 39 8.64 0.91 2.30
N VAL A 40 8.98 0.71 1.03
CA VAL A 40 8.06 0.87 -0.10
C VAL A 40 7.50 -0.49 -0.46
N VAL A 41 6.18 -0.61 -0.47
CA VAL A 41 5.46 -1.80 -0.94
C VAL A 41 4.75 -1.44 -2.23
N ALA A 42 5.13 -2.09 -3.33
CA ALA A 42 4.52 -1.88 -4.63
C ALA A 42 3.80 -3.14 -5.13
N GLY A 43 2.51 -2.97 -5.42
CA GLY A 43 1.64 -3.92 -6.07
C GLY A 43 1.69 -3.84 -7.59
N LEU A 44 0.99 -4.77 -8.24
CA LEU A 44 0.56 -4.59 -9.62
C LEU A 44 -0.65 -3.64 -9.64
N ARG A 45 -0.88 -2.97 -10.78
CA ARG A 45 -2.12 -2.20 -10.98
C ARG A 45 -3.31 -3.16 -10.87
N ALA A 46 -4.37 -2.76 -10.17
CA ALA A 46 -5.57 -3.57 -10.15
C ALA A 46 -6.15 -3.69 -11.56
N ASP A 47 -6.52 -4.92 -11.93
CA ASP A 47 -7.16 -5.25 -13.19
C ASP A 47 -7.77 -6.66 -13.06
N ASN A 48 -8.39 -7.20 -14.11
CA ASN A 48 -9.01 -8.53 -14.20
C ASN A 48 -8.55 -9.54 -13.12
N GLY A 49 -7.30 -9.98 -13.20
CA GLY A 49 -6.72 -10.94 -12.24
C GLY A 49 -5.80 -10.34 -11.17
N TYR A 50 -5.57 -9.03 -11.19
CA TYR A 50 -4.59 -8.35 -10.34
C TYR A 50 -5.32 -7.51 -9.29
N CYS A 51 -5.02 -7.73 -8.02
CA CYS A 51 -5.73 -7.08 -6.92
C CYS A 51 -4.89 -5.94 -6.32
N ALA A 52 -5.54 -4.85 -5.93
CA ALA A 52 -4.92 -3.80 -5.12
C ALA A 52 -4.83 -4.26 -3.65
N LEU A 53 -3.67 -4.02 -3.02
CA LEU A 53 -3.45 -4.28 -1.60
C LEU A 53 -4.14 -3.20 -0.77
N LEU A 54 -5.13 -3.53 0.04
CA LEU A 54 -5.88 -2.53 0.81
C LEU A 54 -5.37 -2.40 2.23
N ASP A 55 -5.26 -3.53 2.94
CA ASP A 55 -4.90 -3.55 4.35
C ASP A 55 -3.78 -4.54 4.64
N TYR A 56 -2.81 -4.08 5.43
CA TYR A 56 -1.74 -4.93 5.92
C TYR A 56 -1.15 -4.39 7.22
N ASN A 57 -0.43 -5.26 7.92
CA ASN A 57 0.48 -4.88 8.99
C ASN A 57 1.91 -5.12 8.53
N LEU A 58 2.77 -4.11 8.69
CA LEU A 58 4.21 -4.32 8.62
C LEU A 58 4.71 -4.64 10.02
N GLN A 59 5.51 -5.70 10.12
CA GLN A 59 6.03 -6.19 11.39
C GLN A 59 7.54 -6.39 11.34
N CYS A 60 8.21 -6.23 12.46
CA CYS A 60 9.61 -6.60 12.63
C CYS A 60 9.76 -7.73 13.65
N LYS A 61 10.84 -8.50 13.53
CA LYS A 61 11.19 -9.50 14.53
C LYS A 61 12.09 -8.88 15.60
N LYS A 62 11.66 -8.90 16.86
CA LYS A 62 12.43 -8.41 18.02
C LYS A 62 12.29 -9.39 19.18
N GLY A 63 13.42 -9.83 19.74
CA GLY A 63 13.43 -10.80 20.85
C GLY A 63 12.67 -12.09 20.51
N GLY A 64 12.78 -12.58 19.28
CA GLY A 64 12.08 -13.78 18.81
C GLY A 64 10.60 -13.57 18.45
N ARG A 65 9.99 -12.44 18.83
CA ARG A 65 8.57 -12.14 18.61
C ARG A 65 8.37 -11.20 17.43
N TRP A 66 7.19 -11.27 16.82
CA TRP A 66 6.77 -10.34 15.77
C TRP A 66 6.03 -9.16 16.40
N LEU A 67 6.49 -7.94 16.11
CA LEU A 67 5.89 -6.70 16.58
C LEU A 67 5.42 -5.89 15.38
N THR A 68 4.19 -5.39 15.42
CA THR A 68 3.67 -4.48 14.39
C THR A 68 4.31 -3.11 14.51
N ILE A 69 4.89 -2.62 13.42
CA ILE A 69 5.57 -1.31 13.34
C ILE A 69 4.81 -0.32 12.47
N GLN A 70 3.95 -0.79 11.57
CA GLN A 70 3.05 0.04 10.77
C GLN A 70 1.76 -0.72 10.49
N GLN A 71 0.63 0.01 10.49
CA GLN A 71 -0.65 -0.47 10.01
C GLN A 71 -1.09 0.40 8.84
N VAL A 72 -1.46 -0.23 7.73
CA VAL A 72 -2.05 0.47 6.59
C VAL A 72 -3.48 -0.02 6.42
N ARG A 73 -4.41 0.93 6.38
CA ARG A 73 -5.85 0.69 6.23
C ARG A 73 -6.35 1.62 5.14
N THR A 74 -6.64 1.07 3.97
CA THR A 74 -7.12 1.87 2.85
C THR A 74 -8.64 2.04 2.96
N PRO A 75 -9.17 3.26 3.07
CA PRO A 75 -10.61 3.47 3.08
C PRO A 75 -11.22 2.96 1.78
N LEU A 76 -12.19 2.07 1.89
CA LEU A 76 -12.96 1.53 0.77
C LEU A 76 -14.44 1.62 1.13
N PRO A 77 -15.15 2.66 0.68
CA PRO A 77 -16.60 2.73 0.84
C PRO A 77 -17.26 1.52 0.19
N PRO A 78 -18.35 1.00 0.77
CA PRO A 78 -19.06 -0.12 0.16
C PRO A 78 -19.61 0.31 -1.20
N SER A 79 -19.52 -0.59 -2.18
CA SER A 79 -20.21 -0.44 -3.45
C SER A 79 -21.71 -0.42 -3.24
N GLU A 80 -22.42 0.28 -4.12
CA GLU A 80 -23.88 0.31 -4.14
C GLU A 80 -24.38 -0.22 -5.49
N TRP A 81 -25.55 -0.84 -5.47
CA TRP A 81 -26.21 -1.27 -6.69
C TRP A 81 -26.89 -0.09 -7.35
N VAL A 82 -26.38 0.30 -8.51
CA VAL A 82 -27.06 1.21 -9.42
C VAL A 82 -27.44 0.42 -10.67
N ARG A 83 -28.73 0.42 -11.01
CA ARG A 83 -29.21 -0.12 -12.28
C ARG A 83 -29.59 1.04 -13.17
N THR A 84 -28.86 1.22 -14.25
CA THR A 84 -29.29 2.02 -15.39
C THR A 84 -29.41 1.08 -16.60
N PRO A 85 -30.24 1.40 -17.61
CA PRO A 85 -30.37 0.55 -18.79
C PRO A 85 -29.04 0.22 -19.48
N ASP A 86 -28.05 1.12 -19.36
CA ASP A 86 -26.80 1.07 -20.14
C ASP A 86 -25.53 0.84 -19.30
N CYS A 87 -25.62 0.78 -17.96
CA CYS A 87 -24.45 0.56 -17.10
C CYS A 87 -24.69 -0.53 -16.05
N ILE A 88 -23.76 -1.49 -16.02
CA ILE A 88 -23.81 -2.73 -15.24
C ILE A 88 -22.55 -2.96 -14.39
N ALA A 89 -21.60 -2.03 -14.38
CA ALA A 89 -20.33 -2.18 -13.68
C ALA A 89 -19.89 -0.89 -12.95
N ALA A 90 -19.34 -1.06 -11.75
CA ALA A 90 -18.72 -0.01 -10.96
C ALA A 90 -17.20 -0.23 -10.90
N THR A 91 -16.44 0.84 -11.06
CA THR A 91 -14.98 0.87 -10.91
C THR A 91 -14.62 1.86 -9.80
N TRP A 92 -13.63 1.53 -8.98
CA TRP A 92 -13.17 2.35 -7.86
C TRP A 92 -11.73 2.82 -8.09
N TYR A 93 -11.46 4.11 -7.87
CA TYR A 93 -10.21 4.80 -8.30
C TYR A 93 -9.28 5.22 -7.15
N LYS A 94 -9.18 4.41 -6.09
CA LYS A 94 -8.17 4.59 -5.02
C LYS A 94 -7.31 3.33 -4.87
N ASP A 95 -7.19 2.59 -5.95
CA ASP A 95 -6.39 1.39 -6.14
C ASP A 95 -4.90 1.71 -6.27
N SER A 96 -4.36 2.42 -5.26
CA SER A 96 -2.93 2.68 -5.16
C SER A 96 -2.15 1.37 -5.28
N ASN A 97 -1.17 1.36 -6.17
CA ASN A 97 -0.26 0.23 -6.36
C ASN A 97 1.09 0.47 -5.67
N CYS A 98 1.24 1.54 -4.88
CA CYS A 98 2.48 1.88 -4.20
C CYS A 98 2.19 2.52 -2.83
N TYR A 99 2.88 2.03 -1.80
CA TYR A 99 2.71 2.45 -0.41
C TYR A 99 4.08 2.76 0.20
N LEU A 100 4.32 4.03 0.54
CA LEU A 100 5.46 4.43 1.35
C LEU A 100 5.11 4.27 2.83
N ASN A 101 5.90 3.48 3.55
CA ASN A 101 5.76 3.27 4.99
C ASN A 101 6.98 3.88 5.67
N THR A 102 6.78 4.97 6.40
CA THR A 102 7.81 5.62 7.23
C THR A 102 7.45 5.41 8.70
N PHE A 103 8.40 4.92 9.50
CA PHE A 103 8.18 4.58 10.90
C PHE A 103 9.45 4.84 11.72
N ALA A 104 9.33 4.80 13.05
CA ALA A 104 10.49 4.94 13.94
C ALA A 104 11.53 3.84 13.63
N PRO A 105 12.82 4.18 13.48
CA PRO A 105 13.83 3.21 13.08
C PRO A 105 13.85 1.95 13.94
N VAL A 106 13.85 0.79 13.30
CA VAL A 106 13.95 -0.51 13.96
C VAL A 106 15.18 -1.27 13.49
N THR A 107 15.93 -1.84 14.44
CA THR A 107 17.00 -2.78 14.14
C THR A 107 16.47 -4.20 14.23
N THR A 108 16.49 -4.93 13.11
CA THR A 108 15.94 -6.29 13.02
C THR A 108 16.64 -7.13 11.96
N ASN A 109 16.63 -8.46 12.11
CA ASN A 109 17.07 -9.38 11.07
C ASN A 109 15.91 -9.92 10.20
N ALA A 110 14.66 -9.52 10.47
CA ALA A 110 13.53 -9.89 9.64
C ALA A 110 12.37 -8.90 9.70
N LEU A 111 11.77 -8.66 8.54
CA LEU A 111 10.48 -7.98 8.39
C LEU A 111 9.41 -8.97 7.92
N ARG A 112 8.16 -8.67 8.22
CA ARG A 112 7.00 -9.43 7.76
C ARG A 112 5.89 -8.49 7.34
N LEU A 113 5.40 -8.67 6.12
CA LEU A 113 4.14 -8.08 5.66
C LEU A 113 3.03 -9.09 5.96
N VAL A 114 2.07 -8.72 6.79
CA VAL A 114 0.87 -9.53 7.07
C VAL A 114 -0.30 -8.91 6.33
N VAL A 115 -0.78 -9.61 5.30
CA VAL A 115 -1.82 -9.12 4.40
C VAL A 115 -3.19 -9.49 4.96
N LEU A 116 -4.07 -8.50 5.05
CA LEU A 116 -5.39 -8.62 5.67
C LEU A 116 -6.52 -8.47 4.65
N ARG A 117 -6.38 -7.57 3.68
CA ARG A 117 -7.42 -7.26 2.70
C ARG A 117 -6.83 -6.82 1.36
N SER A 118 -7.43 -7.26 0.27
CA SER A 118 -7.22 -6.76 -1.08
C SER A 118 -8.55 -6.66 -1.83
N THR A 119 -8.54 -6.06 -3.01
CA THR A 119 -9.68 -6.08 -3.94
C THR A 119 -9.85 -7.47 -4.59
N PHE A 120 -10.89 -7.67 -5.38
CA PHE A 120 -11.14 -8.87 -6.18
C PHE A 120 -10.84 -8.56 -7.65
N GLY A 121 -9.56 -8.48 -8.00
CA GLY A 121 -9.14 -7.93 -9.30
C GLY A 121 -9.48 -6.44 -9.40
N PHE A 122 -10.13 -6.03 -10.50
CA PHE A 122 -10.68 -4.68 -10.66
C PHE A 122 -11.95 -4.42 -9.83
N ALA A 123 -12.53 -5.45 -9.21
CA ALA A 123 -13.72 -5.29 -8.39
C ALA A 123 -13.33 -4.81 -6.98
N PRO A 124 -13.79 -3.64 -6.52
CA PRO A 124 -13.36 -3.08 -5.24
C PRO A 124 -13.68 -3.98 -4.04
N ASP A 125 -14.87 -4.55 -4.00
CA ASP A 125 -15.38 -5.35 -2.90
C ASP A 125 -16.21 -6.56 -3.37
N ALA A 126 -16.74 -7.32 -2.41
CA ALA A 126 -17.54 -8.51 -2.69
C ALA A 126 -18.85 -8.20 -3.43
N LEU A 127 -19.45 -7.03 -3.21
CA LEU A 127 -20.71 -6.66 -3.87
C LEU A 127 -20.48 -6.35 -5.35
N ALA A 128 -19.43 -5.57 -5.66
CA ALA A 128 -19.02 -5.31 -7.03
C ALA A 128 -18.59 -6.61 -7.73
N ASN A 129 -17.88 -7.50 -7.03
CA ASN A 129 -17.48 -8.79 -7.58
C ASN A 129 -18.69 -9.69 -7.91
N GLU A 130 -19.72 -9.67 -7.06
CA GLU A 130 -21.00 -10.33 -7.32
C GLU A 130 -21.72 -9.74 -8.55
N ALA A 131 -21.66 -8.42 -8.75
CA ALA A 131 -22.21 -7.76 -9.94
C ALA A 131 -21.54 -8.21 -11.23
N ILE A 132 -20.21 -8.31 -11.22
CA ILE A 132 -19.43 -8.84 -12.34
C ILE A 132 -19.82 -10.30 -12.59
N ARG A 133 -19.91 -11.12 -11.54
CA ARG A 133 -20.30 -12.53 -11.64
C ARG A 133 -21.64 -12.71 -12.34
N ARG A 134 -22.65 -11.92 -11.95
CA ARG A 134 -24.00 -11.95 -12.53
C ARG A 134 -24.02 -11.48 -13.99
N THR A 135 -23.23 -10.46 -14.29
CA THR A 135 -23.24 -9.81 -15.60
C THR A 135 -22.54 -10.64 -16.66
N TRP A 136 -21.34 -11.15 -16.36
CA TRP A 136 -20.46 -11.75 -17.35
C TRP A 136 -20.46 -13.29 -17.31
N GLY A 137 -21.12 -13.89 -16.31
CA GLY A 137 -21.07 -15.32 -16.05
C GLY A 137 -19.70 -15.78 -15.52
N GLY A 138 -19.68 -16.81 -14.69
CA GLY A 138 -18.45 -17.39 -14.12
C GLY A 138 -18.37 -17.32 -12.59
N PRO A 139 -17.21 -17.59 -11.98
CA PRO A 139 -17.05 -17.63 -10.52
C PRO A 139 -16.82 -16.26 -9.86
N GLY A 140 -16.61 -15.18 -10.65
CA GLY A 140 -16.10 -13.90 -10.15
C GLY A 140 -14.59 -13.94 -9.92
N ASN A 141 -14.02 -12.80 -9.54
CA ASN A 141 -12.60 -12.70 -9.19
C ASN A 141 -12.37 -13.15 -7.74
N GLN A 142 -11.15 -13.59 -7.43
CA GLN A 142 -10.73 -13.93 -6.07
C GLN A 142 -9.84 -12.83 -5.51
N ALA A 143 -9.96 -12.57 -4.21
CA ALA A 143 -9.04 -11.66 -3.52
C ALA A 143 -7.65 -12.30 -3.42
N LYS A 144 -6.64 -11.62 -3.95
CA LYS A 144 -5.26 -12.11 -3.99
C LYS A 144 -4.29 -11.02 -3.55
N LEU A 145 -3.10 -11.43 -3.12
CA LEU A 145 -1.93 -10.59 -3.03
C LEU A 145 -1.22 -10.60 -4.39
N CYS A 146 -0.95 -9.42 -4.93
CA CYS A 146 -0.24 -9.22 -6.19
C CYS A 146 0.85 -8.15 -5.99
N LEU A 147 2.04 -8.55 -5.54
CA LEU A 147 3.15 -7.62 -5.33
C LEU A 147 4.18 -7.71 -6.45
N ARG A 148 4.67 -6.55 -6.87
CA ARG A 148 5.78 -6.42 -7.81
C ARG A 148 7.09 -6.17 -7.09
N GLN A 149 7.11 -5.36 -6.03
CA GLN A 149 8.37 -4.93 -5.45
C GLN A 149 8.22 -4.60 -3.97
N ILE A 150 9.27 -4.88 -3.20
CA ILE A 150 9.46 -4.31 -1.87
C ILE A 150 10.86 -3.69 -1.84
N GLN A 151 10.93 -2.43 -1.45
CA GLN A 151 12.20 -1.72 -1.23
C GLN A 151 12.28 -1.34 0.25
N ILE A 152 13.48 -1.46 0.81
CA ILE A 152 13.73 -1.31 2.24
C ILE A 152 14.91 -0.37 2.37
N TYR A 153 14.72 0.71 3.13
CA TYR A 153 15.70 1.78 3.24
C TYR A 153 16.12 1.99 4.70
N ALA A 154 17.40 2.34 4.85
CA ALA A 154 17.91 2.84 6.11
C ALA A 154 17.22 4.18 6.48
N PRO A 155 17.18 4.56 7.76
CA PRO A 155 16.58 5.83 8.18
C PRO A 155 17.25 7.02 7.52
N VAL A 156 16.44 7.98 7.06
CA VAL A 156 16.92 9.30 6.65
C VAL A 156 17.25 10.11 7.91
N GLN A 157 18.48 10.61 8.03
CA GLN A 157 18.82 11.58 9.07
C GLN A 157 18.30 12.96 8.66
N TYR A 158 17.27 13.46 9.34
CA TYR A 158 16.82 14.83 9.14
C TYR A 158 17.71 15.79 9.94
N LEU A 159 18.42 16.67 9.24
CA LEU A 159 19.12 17.79 9.87
C LEU A 159 18.08 18.82 10.34
N GLN A 160 18.06 19.12 11.63
CA GLN A 160 17.29 20.25 12.14
C GLN A 160 17.98 21.56 11.73
N VAL A 161 17.43 22.26 10.73
CA VAL A 161 17.84 23.62 10.42
C VAL A 161 17.12 24.55 11.39
N ARG A 162 17.83 25.07 12.39
CA ARG A 162 17.33 26.19 13.20
C ARG A 162 17.53 27.48 12.42
N GLN A 163 16.43 28.13 12.06
CA GLN A 163 16.48 29.51 11.58
C GLN A 163 16.89 30.41 12.75
N MET A 164 18.10 30.98 12.69
CA MET A 164 18.51 32.04 13.61
C MET A 164 17.97 33.35 13.05
N SER A 165 16.92 33.90 13.65
CA SER A 165 16.47 35.26 13.36
C SER A 165 17.47 36.24 13.99
N THR A 166 18.23 36.94 13.14
CA THR A 166 19.01 38.10 13.58
C THR A 166 18.03 39.25 13.82
N PRO A 167 18.03 39.92 14.98
CA PRO A 167 17.21 41.10 15.20
C PRO A 167 17.61 42.20 14.21
N LEU A 168 16.64 42.74 13.47
CA LEU A 168 16.83 43.94 12.66
C LEU A 168 17.12 45.11 13.59
N GLN A 169 18.35 45.65 13.54
CA GLN A 169 18.66 46.94 14.17
C GLN A 169 17.99 48.04 13.35
N ASN A 170 16.85 48.54 13.81
CA ASN A 170 16.27 49.78 13.30
C ASN A 170 17.19 50.94 13.68
N LYS A 171 17.94 51.45 12.70
CA LYS A 171 18.57 52.77 12.81
C LYS A 171 17.47 53.82 12.69
N GLU A 172 17.00 54.34 13.82
CA GLU A 172 16.25 55.58 13.85
C GLU A 172 17.12 56.70 13.26
N LYS A 173 16.71 57.23 12.11
CA LYS A 173 17.23 58.51 11.61
C LYS A 173 16.51 59.60 12.39
N THR A 174 17.19 60.17 13.38
CA THR A 174 16.84 61.47 13.93
C THR A 174 17.09 62.53 12.86
N HIS A 175 16.04 63.24 12.47
CA HIS A 175 16.14 64.50 11.74
C HIS A 175 15.84 65.62 12.72
N GLY A 176 16.79 66.54 12.84
CA GLY A 176 16.56 67.87 13.37
C GLY A 176 17.75 68.76 13.03
N PRO A 177 17.63 70.08 13.24
CA PRO A 177 16.43 70.91 13.19
C PRO A 177 16.16 71.47 11.78
#